data_AF-A0A2M9H1F6-F1
#
_entry.id   AF-A0A2M9H1F6-F1
#
_cell.length_a   1.000
_cell.length_b   1.000
_cell.length_c   1.000
_cell.angle_alpha   90.00
_cell.angle_beta   90.00
_cell.angle_gamma   90.00
#
_symmetry.space_group_name_H-M   'P 1'
#
loop_
_entity.id
_entity.type
_entity.pdbx_description
1 polymer ?
#
loop_
_entity_poly.entity_id
_entity_poly.type
_entity_poly.pdbx_seq_one_letter_code
_entity_poly.pdbx_strand_id
1 'polypeptide(L)'
;MTMTLPPSITHPAEALVLARIAPGVRERAAAVRLMVFDVDGVLTDGSLYYGETGEVQKRFHSLDGHGLRLLMEGGLKVALMTGRSGPIVARRAAELGISEVMQGVRDKGAALAELAQRSAVQLNQTGYMGDDIIDLPAMQRAGFAASVPNAPGYVSQAAHWIATQPGGGGAVRECCDLLLASQGRLGSFLAAPGLLGPGAIQ
;
A
#
# COMPACT_ATOMS: atom_id res chain seq x y z
N MET A 1 33.76 16.55 6.33
CA MET A 1 32.73 17.59 6.51
C MET A 1 31.41 17.05 5.99
N THR A 2 30.58 16.50 6.86
CA THR A 2 29.20 16.11 6.51
C THR A 2 28.40 17.40 6.35
N MET A 3 28.10 17.78 5.11
CA MET A 3 27.10 18.82 4.86
C MET A 3 25.75 18.28 5.32
N THR A 4 25.32 18.71 6.51
CA THR A 4 23.90 18.66 6.89
C THR A 4 23.15 19.53 5.89
N LEU A 5 22.48 18.87 4.93
CA LEU A 5 21.46 19.50 4.11
C LEU A 5 20.49 20.23 5.06
N PRO A 6 20.11 21.49 4.78
CA PRO A 6 19.09 22.16 5.57
C PRO A 6 17.83 21.29 5.58
N PRO A 7 17.07 21.23 6.70
CA PRO A 7 15.82 20.49 6.72
C PRO A 7 14.96 21.02 5.58
N SER A 8 14.62 20.14 4.62
CA SER A 8 13.76 20.52 3.51
C SER A 8 12.47 21.07 4.10
N ILE A 9 12.06 22.27 3.67
CA ILE A 9 10.80 22.86 4.11
C ILE A 9 9.69 21.86 3.75
N THR A 10 9.03 21.30 4.76
CA THR A 10 7.91 20.37 4.57
C THR A 10 6.84 21.06 3.73
N HIS A 11 6.40 20.42 2.65
CA HIS A 11 5.37 21.00 1.81
C HIS A 11 4.05 21.11 2.62
N PRO A 12 3.23 22.18 2.49
CA PRO A 12 2.01 22.34 3.29
C PRO A 12 1.06 21.14 3.24
N ALA A 13 0.97 20.47 2.09
CA ALA A 13 0.18 19.25 1.95
C ALA A 13 0.74 18.05 2.74
N GLU A 14 2.06 17.91 2.85
CA GLU A 14 2.69 16.88 3.69
C GLU A 14 2.38 17.15 5.16
N ALA A 15 2.49 18.41 5.58
CA ALA A 15 2.13 18.81 6.94
C ALA A 15 0.65 18.49 7.24
N LEU A 16 -0.25 18.71 6.27
CA LEU A 16 -1.67 18.38 6.41
C LEU A 16 -1.90 16.87 6.59
N VAL A 17 -1.26 16.02 5.77
CA VAL A 17 -1.34 14.55 5.90
C VAL A 17 -0.82 14.10 7.26
N LEU A 18 0.35 14.61 7.68
CA LEU A 18 1.03 14.16 8.88
C LEU A 18 0.43 14.71 10.18
N ALA A 19 -0.35 15.81 10.13
CA ALA A 19 -0.88 16.49 11.31
C ALA A 19 -1.67 15.56 12.25
N ARG A 20 -2.33 14.53 11.70
CA ARG A 20 -3.19 13.59 12.46
C ARG A 20 -2.55 12.23 12.71
N ILE A 21 -1.28 12.06 12.38
CA ILE A 21 -0.59 10.77 12.46
C ILE A 21 0.30 10.75 13.69
N ALA A 22 0.26 9.70 14.51
CA ALA A 22 1.12 9.58 15.68
C ALA A 22 2.62 9.50 15.28
N PRO A 23 3.57 10.10 16.04
CA PRO A 23 4.98 10.12 15.68
C PRO A 23 5.57 8.73 15.36
N GLY A 24 5.30 7.72 16.19
CA GLY A 24 5.79 6.35 15.96
C GLY A 24 5.23 5.69 14.69
N VAL A 25 4.05 6.13 14.21
CA VAL A 25 3.51 5.68 12.92
C VAL A 25 4.27 6.34 11.77
N ARG A 26 4.58 7.63 11.88
CA ARG A 26 5.37 8.37 10.87
C ARG A 26 6.76 7.77 10.72
N GLU A 27 7.41 7.41 11.83
CA GLU A 27 8.74 6.78 11.82
C GLU A 27 8.73 5.43 11.07
N ARG A 28 7.73 4.59 11.33
CA ARG A 28 7.55 3.31 10.62
C ARG A 28 7.28 3.53 9.12
N ALA A 29 6.38 4.45 8.79
CA ALA A 29 6.05 4.80 7.41
C ALA A 29 7.27 5.34 6.63
N ALA A 30 8.11 6.17 7.28
CA ALA A 30 9.33 6.71 6.69
C ALA A 30 10.40 5.64 6.39
N ALA A 31 10.39 4.53 7.14
CA ALA A 31 11.30 3.40 6.94
C ALA A 31 10.92 2.51 5.75
N VAL A 32 9.68 2.57 5.26
CA VAL A 32 9.18 1.66 4.21
C VAL A 32 9.93 1.84 2.89
N ARG A 33 10.31 0.71 2.27
CA ARG A 33 10.94 0.62 0.94
C ARG A 33 10.18 -0.33 0.00
N LEU A 34 9.46 -1.30 0.57
CA LEU A 34 8.54 -2.20 -0.12
C LEU A 34 7.19 -2.14 0.60
N MET A 35 6.12 -1.83 -0.11
CA MET A 35 4.75 -1.87 0.42
C MET A 35 3.95 -2.96 -0.29
N VAL A 36 3.35 -3.85 0.49
CA VAL A 36 2.52 -4.95 -0.01
C VAL A 36 1.07 -4.70 0.37
N PHE A 37 0.16 -4.89 -0.58
CA PHE A 37 -1.27 -4.74 -0.35
C PHE A 37 -1.98 -6.09 -0.57
N ASP A 38 -2.85 -6.46 0.36
CA ASP A 38 -3.93 -7.39 0.03
C ASP A 38 -4.86 -6.77 -1.04
N VAL A 39 -5.64 -7.63 -1.68
CA VAL A 39 -6.58 -7.23 -2.73
C VAL A 39 -8.00 -7.10 -2.18
N ASP A 40 -8.55 -8.13 -1.57
CA ASP A 40 -9.99 -8.24 -1.34
C ASP A 40 -10.36 -7.73 0.04
N GLY A 41 -11.02 -6.57 0.10
CA GLY A 41 -11.28 -5.85 1.35
C GLY A 41 -10.27 -4.74 1.63
N VAL A 42 -9.18 -4.67 0.86
CA VAL A 42 -8.21 -3.56 0.85
C VAL A 42 -8.31 -2.74 -0.45
N LEU A 43 -7.98 -3.33 -1.60
CA LEU A 43 -8.10 -2.68 -2.92
C LEU A 43 -9.52 -2.73 -3.49
N THR A 44 -10.34 -3.63 -2.94
CA THR A 44 -11.78 -3.76 -3.20
C THR A 44 -12.55 -3.58 -1.89
N ASP A 45 -13.88 -3.49 -1.97
CA ASP A 45 -14.75 -3.46 -0.78
C ASP A 45 -15.00 -4.85 -0.16
N GLY A 46 -14.28 -5.88 -0.61
CA GLY A 46 -14.42 -7.27 -0.16
C GLY A 46 -15.58 -8.03 -0.82
N SER A 47 -16.41 -7.37 -1.63
CA SER A 47 -17.50 -8.03 -2.34
C SER A 47 -16.96 -8.91 -3.47
N LEU A 48 -17.51 -10.11 -3.62
CA LEU A 48 -17.20 -11.03 -4.70
C LEU A 48 -18.42 -11.23 -5.59
N TYR A 49 -18.30 -10.88 -6.86
CA TYR A 49 -19.37 -11.06 -7.85
C TYR A 49 -19.13 -12.35 -8.63
N TYR A 50 -20.05 -13.30 -8.48
CA TYR A 50 -19.97 -14.62 -9.10
C TYR A 50 -21.03 -14.80 -10.20
N GLY A 51 -20.59 -15.34 -11.33
CA GLY A 51 -21.44 -15.97 -12.33
C GLY A 51 -21.38 -17.49 -12.22
N GLU A 52 -22.03 -18.18 -13.15
CA GLU A 52 -22.15 -19.65 -13.14
C GLU A 52 -20.80 -20.39 -13.14
N THR A 53 -19.75 -19.78 -13.70
CA THR A 53 -18.43 -20.38 -13.86
C THR A 53 -17.37 -19.83 -12.88
N GLY A 54 -17.77 -19.02 -11.90
CA GLY A 54 -16.86 -18.44 -10.91
C GLY A 54 -16.92 -16.91 -10.84
N GLU A 55 -15.84 -16.33 -10.33
CA GLU A 55 -15.74 -14.89 -10.10
C GLU A 55 -15.64 -14.11 -11.43
N VAL A 56 -16.54 -13.16 -11.64
CA VAL A 56 -16.66 -12.41 -12.91
C VAL A 56 -16.25 -10.95 -12.79
N GLN A 57 -16.26 -10.39 -11.58
CA GLN A 57 -15.99 -8.96 -11.39
C GLN A 57 -15.38 -8.66 -10.02
N LYS A 58 -14.43 -7.72 -10.01
CA LYS A 58 -13.96 -6.99 -8.83
C LYS A 58 -14.07 -5.49 -9.10
N ARG A 59 -14.48 -4.72 -8.10
CA ARG A 59 -14.53 -3.25 -8.17
C ARG A 59 -13.29 -2.67 -7.48
N PHE A 60 -12.44 -2.00 -8.26
CA PHE A 60 -11.29 -1.26 -7.76
C PHE A 60 -11.61 0.25 -7.69
N HIS A 61 -10.88 0.98 -6.86
CA HIS A 61 -11.04 2.43 -6.74
C HIS A 61 -10.06 3.20 -7.63
N SER A 62 -10.50 4.30 -8.22
CA SER A 62 -9.63 5.11 -9.07
C SER A 62 -8.48 5.71 -8.25
N LEU A 63 -8.79 6.47 -7.19
CA LEU A 63 -7.74 7.10 -6.38
C LEU A 63 -6.70 6.13 -5.82
N ASP A 64 -7.08 4.88 -5.50
CA ASP A 64 -6.15 3.85 -5.03
C ASP A 64 -5.13 3.48 -6.12
N GLY A 65 -5.59 3.27 -7.35
CA GLY A 65 -4.70 3.02 -8.49
C GLY A 65 -3.70 4.16 -8.72
N HIS A 66 -4.17 5.40 -8.67
CA HIS A 66 -3.30 6.58 -8.78
C HIS A 66 -2.29 6.67 -7.62
N GLY A 67 -2.74 6.39 -6.39
CA GLY A 67 -1.86 6.34 -5.22
C GLY A 67 -0.73 5.31 -5.38
N LEU A 68 -1.04 4.12 -5.89
CA LEU A 68 -0.04 3.07 -6.15
C LEU A 68 1.00 3.53 -7.21
N ARG A 69 0.55 4.23 -8.25
CA ARG A 69 1.45 4.84 -9.25
C ARG A 69 2.38 5.88 -8.63
N LEU A 70 1.82 6.83 -7.87
CA LEU A 70 2.59 7.84 -7.14
C LEU A 70 3.61 7.21 -6.19
N LEU A 71 3.23 6.11 -5.51
CA LEU A 71 4.10 5.40 -4.59
C LEU A 71 5.32 4.79 -5.32
N MET A 72 5.08 4.17 -6.48
CA MET A 72 6.15 3.62 -7.34
C MET A 72 7.04 4.69 -7.94
N GLU A 73 6.46 5.77 -8.48
CA GLU A 73 7.23 6.91 -9.01
C GLU A 73 8.00 7.65 -7.92
N GLY A 74 7.44 7.66 -6.71
CA GLY A 74 8.11 8.10 -5.49
C GLY A 74 9.23 7.17 -5.06
N GLY A 75 9.55 6.10 -5.80
CA GLY A 75 10.71 5.23 -5.60
C GLY A 75 10.51 4.10 -4.58
N LEU A 76 9.26 3.78 -4.23
CA LEU A 76 8.96 2.62 -3.39
C LEU A 76 8.59 1.42 -4.26
N LYS A 77 8.96 0.23 -3.81
CA LYS A 77 8.49 -1.02 -4.44
C LYS A 77 7.06 -1.29 -3.98
N VAL A 78 6.22 -1.74 -4.90
CA VAL A 78 4.82 -2.10 -4.63
C VAL A 78 4.58 -3.53 -5.08
N ALA A 79 3.85 -4.29 -4.26
CA ALA A 79 3.43 -5.65 -4.61
C ALA A 79 1.99 -5.91 -4.16
N LEU A 80 1.32 -6.83 -4.85
CA LEU A 80 0.00 -7.35 -4.46
C LEU A 80 0.13 -8.77 -3.96
N MET A 81 -0.56 -9.10 -2.87
CA MET A 81 -0.56 -10.44 -2.30
C MET A 81 -1.98 -10.86 -1.92
N THR A 82 -2.52 -11.87 -2.62
CA THR A 82 -3.88 -12.36 -2.39
C THR A 82 -3.91 -13.86 -2.23
N GLY A 83 -4.82 -14.33 -1.36
CA GLY A 83 -5.15 -15.75 -1.23
C GLY A 83 -5.95 -16.30 -2.41
N ARG A 84 -6.55 -15.42 -3.21
CA ARG A 84 -7.31 -15.79 -4.40
C ARG A 84 -6.42 -15.89 -5.63
N SER A 85 -6.91 -16.56 -6.66
CA SER A 85 -6.24 -16.64 -7.96
C SER A 85 -7.23 -16.32 -9.06
N GLY A 86 -6.86 -15.43 -9.98
CA GLY A 86 -7.68 -15.11 -11.13
C GLY A 86 -7.04 -14.08 -12.06
N PRO A 87 -7.57 -13.96 -13.29
CA PRO A 87 -7.03 -13.04 -14.29
C PRO A 87 -7.31 -11.57 -13.96
N ILE A 88 -8.35 -11.27 -13.19
CA ILE A 88 -8.79 -9.89 -12.88
C ILE A 88 -7.69 -9.10 -12.16
N VAL A 89 -7.07 -9.70 -11.13
CA VAL A 89 -6.01 -9.06 -10.34
C VAL A 89 -4.76 -8.86 -11.19
N ALA A 90 -4.35 -9.87 -11.96
CA ALA A 90 -3.19 -9.78 -12.85
C ALA A 90 -3.36 -8.67 -13.90
N ARG A 91 -4.56 -8.56 -14.50
CA ARG A 91 -4.88 -7.50 -15.47
C ARG A 91 -4.80 -6.12 -14.83
N ARG A 92 -5.38 -5.96 -13.63
CA ARG A 92 -5.35 -4.67 -12.91
C ARG A 92 -3.94 -4.27 -12.51
N ALA A 93 -3.13 -5.22 -12.04
CA ALA A 93 -1.73 -4.98 -11.70
C ALA A 93 -0.92 -4.57 -12.93
N ALA A 94 -1.10 -5.26 -14.07
CA ALA A 94 -0.43 -4.92 -15.32
C ALA A 94 -0.79 -3.52 -15.82
N GLU A 95 -2.07 -3.13 -15.74
CA GLU A 95 -2.54 -1.77 -16.06
C GLU A 95 -1.82 -0.70 -15.23
N LEU A 96 -1.58 -0.97 -13.94
CA LEU A 96 -0.87 -0.07 -13.04
C LEU A 96 0.66 -0.18 -13.16
N GLY A 97 1.18 -1.16 -13.90
CA GLY A 97 2.63 -1.44 -13.99
C GLY A 97 3.22 -2.10 -12.75
N ILE A 98 2.41 -2.78 -11.94
CA ILE A 98 2.88 -3.55 -10.77
C ILE A 98 3.34 -4.93 -11.25
N SER A 99 4.64 -5.19 -11.16
CA SER A 99 5.24 -6.45 -11.60
C SER A 99 5.13 -7.58 -10.56
N GLU A 100 5.13 -7.25 -9.27
CA GLU A 100 5.09 -8.23 -8.18
C GLU A 100 3.65 -8.52 -7.76
N VAL A 101 3.11 -9.64 -8.26
CA VAL A 101 1.75 -10.11 -7.93
C VAL A 101 1.82 -11.56 -7.48
N MET A 102 1.53 -11.80 -6.21
CA MET A 102 1.49 -13.13 -5.61
C MET A 102 0.03 -13.54 -5.40
N GLN A 103 -0.41 -14.57 -6.11
CA GLN A 103 -1.78 -15.10 -6.05
C GLN A 103 -1.80 -16.51 -5.46
N GLY A 104 -2.94 -16.90 -4.88
CA GLY A 104 -3.09 -18.22 -4.26
C GLY A 104 -2.27 -18.39 -2.97
N VAL A 105 -1.86 -17.28 -2.35
CA VAL A 105 -0.99 -17.28 -1.17
C VAL A 105 -1.78 -17.64 0.09
N ARG A 106 -1.44 -18.78 0.70
CA ARG A 106 -2.07 -19.22 1.96
C ARG A 106 -1.30 -18.77 3.20
N ASP A 107 0.03 -18.87 3.18
CA ASP A 107 0.89 -18.36 4.24
C ASP A 107 1.47 -17.00 3.82
N LYS A 108 0.73 -15.94 4.13
CA LYS A 108 1.14 -14.58 3.79
C LYS A 108 2.36 -14.11 4.57
N GLY A 109 2.62 -14.67 5.76
CA GLY A 109 3.79 -14.33 6.57
C GLY A 109 5.09 -14.85 5.94
N ALA A 110 5.08 -16.11 5.48
CA ALA A 110 6.21 -16.70 4.76
C ALA A 110 6.41 -16.01 3.40
N ALA A 111 5.33 -15.79 2.65
CA ALA A 111 5.38 -15.11 1.36
C ALA A 111 5.93 -13.68 1.46
N LEU A 112 5.58 -12.94 2.52
CA LEU A 112 6.13 -11.60 2.76
C LEU A 112 7.64 -11.64 2.99
N ALA A 113 8.12 -12.59 3.79
CA ALA A 113 9.54 -12.76 4.07
C ALA A 113 10.33 -13.12 2.81
N GLU A 114 9.81 -14.02 1.98
CA GLU A 114 10.41 -14.39 0.70
C GLU A 114 10.46 -13.19 -0.25
N LEU A 115 9.35 -12.45 -0.39
CA LEU A 115 9.27 -11.28 -1.25
C LEU A 115 10.24 -10.19 -0.81
N ALA A 116 10.33 -9.93 0.50
CA ALA A 116 11.26 -8.96 1.07
C ALA A 116 12.72 -9.35 0.75
N GLN A 117 13.07 -10.63 0.91
CA GLN A 117 14.39 -11.16 0.57
C GLN A 117 14.72 -11.00 -0.92
N ARG A 118 13.83 -11.42 -1.83
CA ARG A 118 14.03 -11.26 -3.29
C ARG A 118 14.11 -9.80 -3.70
N SER A 119 13.40 -8.93 -2.98
CA SER A 119 13.43 -7.48 -3.17
C SER A 119 14.66 -6.80 -2.55
N ALA A 120 15.52 -7.53 -1.84
CA ALA A 120 16.63 -6.99 -1.05
C ALA A 120 16.19 -5.89 -0.07
N VAL A 121 15.05 -6.07 0.59
CA VAL A 121 14.49 -5.18 1.62
C VAL A 121 14.36 -5.94 2.92
N GLN A 122 14.75 -5.32 4.04
CA GLN A 122 14.56 -5.91 5.37
C GLN A 122 13.10 -5.83 5.80
N LEU A 123 12.62 -6.78 6.60
CA LEU A 123 11.23 -6.79 7.07
C LEU A 123 10.82 -5.52 7.84
N ASN A 124 11.74 -4.91 8.59
CA ASN A 124 11.52 -3.63 9.28
C ASN A 124 11.36 -2.43 8.32
N GLN A 125 11.69 -2.59 7.04
CA GLN A 125 11.48 -1.65 5.93
C GLN A 125 10.38 -2.14 4.97
N THR A 126 9.71 -3.23 5.29
CA THR A 126 8.56 -3.76 4.54
C THR A 126 7.27 -3.31 5.22
N GLY A 127 6.34 -2.80 4.41
CA GLY A 127 4.98 -2.49 4.81
C GLY A 127 4.00 -3.55 4.30
N TYR A 128 2.93 -3.79 5.05
CA TYR A 128 1.83 -4.65 4.65
C TYR A 128 0.48 -4.03 5.02
N MET A 129 -0.48 -4.03 4.09
CA MET A 129 -1.86 -3.61 4.35
C MET A 129 -2.82 -4.78 4.12
N GLY A 130 -3.57 -5.15 5.16
CA GLY A 130 -4.52 -6.28 5.14
C GLY A 130 -5.81 -5.96 5.90
N ASP A 131 -6.80 -6.83 5.78
CA ASP A 131 -8.12 -6.63 6.37
C ASP A 131 -8.70 -7.87 7.07
N ASP A 132 -8.07 -9.04 7.02
CA ASP A 132 -8.61 -10.26 7.64
C ASP A 132 -7.56 -11.11 8.37
N ILE A 133 -7.99 -12.19 9.05
CA ILE A 133 -7.16 -13.13 9.82
C ILE A 133 -5.97 -13.64 9.01
N ILE A 134 -6.17 -13.92 7.72
CA ILE A 134 -5.13 -14.45 6.83
C ILE A 134 -3.96 -13.48 6.64
N ASP A 135 -4.17 -12.19 6.89
CA ASP A 135 -3.14 -11.14 6.81
C ASP A 135 -2.31 -11.00 8.08
N LEU A 136 -2.84 -11.42 9.23
CA LEU A 136 -2.18 -11.23 10.53
C LEU A 136 -0.72 -11.70 10.55
N PRO A 137 -0.36 -12.89 9.99
CA PRO A 137 1.04 -13.33 9.97
C PRO A 137 1.97 -12.40 9.18
N ALA A 138 1.47 -11.75 8.12
CA ALA A 138 2.23 -10.78 7.34
C ALA A 138 2.32 -9.43 8.07
N MET A 139 1.19 -8.95 8.61
CA MET A 139 1.12 -7.71 9.39
C MET A 139 2.07 -7.73 10.59
N GLN A 140 2.12 -8.84 11.34
CA GLN A 140 2.99 -8.99 12.51
C GLN A 140 4.49 -9.00 12.17
N ARG A 141 4.86 -9.37 10.93
CA ARG A 141 6.26 -9.40 10.46
C ARG A 141 6.71 -8.07 9.85
N ALA A 142 5.78 -7.28 9.34
CA ALA A 142 6.07 -6.02 8.66
C ALA A 142 6.53 -4.94 9.65
N GLY A 143 7.51 -4.11 9.25
CA GLY A 143 7.93 -2.92 10.01
C GLY A 143 6.84 -1.85 10.07
N PHE A 144 5.97 -1.81 9.07
CA PHE A 144 4.78 -0.99 9.01
C PHE A 144 3.57 -1.87 8.65
N ALA A 145 2.54 -1.86 9.50
CA ALA A 145 1.34 -2.65 9.28
C ALA A 145 0.16 -1.69 9.23
N ALA A 146 -0.58 -1.75 8.13
CA ALA A 146 -1.76 -0.93 7.89
C ALA A 146 -3.02 -1.81 7.80
N SER A 147 -4.18 -1.24 8.11
CA SER A 147 -5.46 -1.89 7.88
C SER A 147 -6.54 -0.86 7.50
N VAL A 148 -7.74 -1.36 7.25
CA VAL A 148 -8.92 -0.59 6.83
C VAL A 148 -9.96 -0.56 7.96
N PRO A 149 -10.84 0.46 8.03
CA PRO A 149 -11.85 0.56 9.08
C PRO A 149 -12.95 -0.52 8.99
N ASN A 150 -13.13 -1.14 7.82
CA ASN A 150 -14.11 -2.23 7.60
C ASN A 150 -13.56 -3.64 7.90
N ALA A 151 -12.30 -3.76 8.35
CA ALA A 151 -11.73 -5.02 8.80
C ALA A 151 -12.41 -5.50 10.10
N PRO A 152 -12.51 -6.82 10.38
CA PRO A 152 -12.94 -7.29 11.69
C PRO A 152 -12.10 -6.67 12.81
N GLY A 153 -12.75 -6.25 13.89
CA GLY A 153 -12.10 -5.41 14.91
C GLY A 153 -10.83 -6.01 15.54
N TYR A 154 -10.67 -7.34 15.56
CA TYR A 154 -9.46 -7.99 16.06
C TYR A 154 -8.23 -7.77 15.15
N VAL A 155 -8.41 -7.44 13.87
CA VAL A 155 -7.30 -7.16 12.93
C VAL A 155 -6.56 -5.88 13.33
N SER A 156 -7.28 -4.91 13.92
CA SER A 156 -6.70 -3.66 14.42
C SER A 156 -5.56 -3.86 15.42
N GLN A 157 -5.55 -4.99 16.15
CA GLN A 157 -4.52 -5.28 17.15
C GLN A 157 -3.13 -5.50 16.53
N ALA A 158 -3.08 -5.92 15.25
CA ALA A 158 -1.82 -6.07 14.51
C ALA A 158 -1.47 -4.83 13.67
N ALA A 159 -2.38 -3.86 13.56
CA ALA A 159 -2.17 -2.67 12.75
C ALA A 159 -1.43 -1.58 13.54
N HIS A 160 -0.38 -1.02 12.93
CA HIS A 160 0.26 0.19 13.43
C HIS A 160 -0.52 1.45 13.03
N TRP A 161 -1.26 1.37 11.92
CA TRP A 161 -2.08 2.45 11.39
C TRP A 161 -3.34 1.88 10.73
N ILE A 162 -4.45 2.60 10.85
CA ILE A 162 -5.72 2.24 10.23
C ILE A 162 -6.15 3.44 9.39
N ALA A 163 -6.48 3.18 8.13
CA ALA A 163 -7.02 4.20 7.23
C ALA A 163 -8.34 4.76 7.77
N THR A 164 -8.68 5.99 7.37
CA THR A 164 -9.99 6.57 7.62
C THR A 164 -11.00 6.20 6.53
N GLN A 165 -10.52 5.93 5.32
CA GLN A 165 -11.33 5.44 4.21
C GLN A 165 -11.47 3.91 4.22
N PRO A 166 -12.59 3.35 3.74
CA PRO A 166 -12.78 1.91 3.63
C PRO A 166 -12.01 1.31 2.45
N GLY A 167 -11.81 -0.01 2.51
CA GLY A 167 -11.29 -0.80 1.38
C GLY A 167 -12.08 -0.58 0.09
N GLY A 168 -11.39 -0.46 -1.04
CA GLY A 168 -12.01 -0.12 -2.33
C GLY A 168 -12.71 1.24 -2.38
N GLY A 169 -12.44 2.10 -1.39
CA GLY A 169 -12.99 3.45 -1.24
C GLY A 169 -11.93 4.53 -1.03
N GLY A 170 -10.64 4.26 -1.31
CA GLY A 170 -9.56 5.24 -1.13
C GLY A 170 -8.60 4.93 0.02
N ALA A 171 -8.74 3.82 0.74
CA ALA A 171 -7.85 3.48 1.85
C ALA A 171 -6.39 3.29 1.42
N VAL A 172 -6.17 2.68 0.25
CA VAL A 172 -4.83 2.48 -0.29
C VAL A 172 -4.23 3.81 -0.73
N ARG A 173 -5.03 4.72 -1.31
CA ARG A 173 -4.59 6.09 -1.61
C ARG A 173 -4.13 6.81 -0.35
N GLU A 174 -4.91 6.75 0.72
CA GLU A 174 -4.56 7.36 2.00
C GLU A 174 -3.25 6.80 2.56
N CYS A 175 -3.05 5.48 2.46
CA CYS A 175 -1.79 4.84 2.81
C CYS A 175 -0.61 5.35 1.96
N CYS A 176 -0.80 5.48 0.64
CA CYS A 176 0.23 5.98 -0.27
C CYS A 176 0.64 7.41 0.07
N ASP A 177 -0.33 8.30 0.32
CA ASP A 177 -0.08 9.69 0.70
C ASP A 177 0.66 9.77 2.04
N LEU A 178 0.30 8.93 3.02
CA LEU A 178 1.01 8.83 4.30
C LEU A 178 2.48 8.41 4.11
N LEU A 179 2.73 7.37 3.32
CA LEU A 179 4.09 6.86 3.07
C LEU A 179 4.95 7.92 2.37
N LEU A 180 4.41 8.55 1.32
CA LEU A 180 5.11 9.60 0.57
C LEU A 180 5.37 10.84 1.43
N ALA A 181 4.38 11.30 2.20
CA ALA A 181 4.54 12.45 3.09
C ALA A 181 5.55 12.18 4.21
N SER A 182 5.52 10.97 4.78
CA SER A 182 6.48 10.57 5.83
C SER A 182 7.92 10.47 5.30
N GLN A 183 8.12 10.40 3.98
CA GLN A 183 9.42 10.40 3.33
C GLN A 183 9.79 11.75 2.67
N GLY A 184 8.95 12.78 2.81
CA GLY A 184 9.15 14.09 2.15
C GLY A 184 9.10 14.02 0.62
N ARG A 185 8.36 13.05 0.07
CA ARG A 185 8.26 12.78 -1.38
C ARG A 185 6.91 13.17 -1.97
N LEU A 186 5.92 13.57 -1.16
CA LEU A 186 4.61 13.93 -1.68
C LEU A 186 4.63 15.35 -2.29
N GLY A 187 5.39 16.26 -1.68
CA GLY A 187 5.48 17.65 -2.12
C GLY A 187 5.95 17.82 -3.57
N SER A 188 6.83 16.94 -4.07
CA SER A 188 7.33 17.02 -5.45
C SER A 188 6.25 16.80 -6.50
N PHE A 189 5.25 15.94 -6.23
CA PHE A 189 4.13 15.71 -7.14
C PHE A 189 3.15 16.88 -7.18
N LEU A 190 3.18 17.75 -6.16
CA LEU A 190 2.30 18.92 -6.04
C LEU A 190 2.95 20.18 -6.61
N ALA A 191 4.28 20.27 -6.55
CA ALA A 191 5.05 21.41 -7.05
C ALA A 191 5.21 21.40 -8.59
N ALA A 192 5.12 20.24 -9.24
CA ALA A 192 5.23 20.08 -10.69
C ALA A 192 4.10 19.19 -11.24
N PRO A 193 2.89 19.75 -11.48
CA PRO A 193 1.79 19.00 -12.07
C PRO A 193 2.14 18.64 -13.52
N GLY A 194 2.48 17.37 -13.78
CA GLY A 194 2.78 16.88 -15.14
C GLY A 194 3.86 15.80 -15.26
N LEU A 195 4.47 15.38 -14.15
CA LEU A 195 5.62 14.46 -14.13
C LEU A 195 5.27 13.00 -13.82
N LEU A 196 4.03 12.57 -14.04
CA LEU A 196 3.75 11.13 -14.03
C LEU A 196 4.39 10.54 -15.28
N GLY A 197 5.22 9.51 -15.11
CA GLY A 197 5.97 8.89 -16.20
C GLY A 197 5.04 8.34 -17.29
N PRO A 198 5.59 7.95 -18.46
CA PRO A 198 4.79 7.32 -19.51
C PRO A 198 4.06 6.08 -18.97
N GLY A 199 2.75 6.00 -19.20
CA GLY A 199 1.87 4.94 -18.69
C GLY A 199 0.41 5.35 -18.74
N ALA A 200 -0.50 4.43 -18.44
CA ALA A 200 -1.91 4.74 -18.31
C ALA A 200 -2.10 5.72 -17.13
N ILE A 201 -2.40 6.98 -17.45
CA ILE A 201 -3.08 7.86 -16.50
C ILE A 201 -4.50 7.32 -16.47
N GLN A 202 -4.79 6.70 -15.34
CA GLN A 202 -5.97 5.94 -14.99
C GLN A 202 -7.30 6.42 -15.60
#